data_AF-A0A927IGE4-F1
#
_entry.id   AF-A0A927IGE4-F1
#
_cell.length_a   1.000
_cell.length_b   1.000
_cell.length_c   1.000
_cell.angle_alpha   90.00
_cell.angle_beta   90.00
_cell.angle_gamma   90.00
#
_symmetry.space_group_name_H-M   'P 1'
#
loop_
_entity.id
_entity.type
_entity.pdbx_description
1 polymer ?
#
loop_
_entity_poly.entity_id
_entity_poly.type
_entity_poly.pdbx_seq_one_letter_code
_entity_poly.pdbx_strand_id
1 'polypeptide(L)'
;MTTETTQTTDPKQAALSQIEAFEAAYGYDATYMKAMLEHAPEALEVFNGFVPMAGHREHAPLEVYFAAKLTAYRIADCGPCLQLAVRMAQEAGVSDALIRALVFDKGELSELLARTRDFTRACLANQPDCESLRTELSWELGPAAMSELALAIAAAQVFPVVKRATGYYQSCSLVTLEV
;
A
#
# COMPACT_ATOMS: atom_id res chain seq x y z
N MET A 1 -7.23 21.44 47.04
CA MET A 1 -8.09 20.27 46.77
C MET A 1 -8.71 20.48 45.40
N THR A 2 -7.96 20.09 44.37
CA THR A 2 -8.37 20.10 42.96
C THR A 2 -7.82 18.81 42.40
N THR A 3 -8.70 17.82 42.29
CA THR A 3 -8.42 16.54 41.64
C THR A 3 -8.27 16.81 40.14
N GLU A 4 -7.04 16.78 39.64
CA GLU A 4 -6.78 16.58 38.21
C GLU A 4 -7.26 15.17 37.86
N THR A 5 -8.42 15.10 37.24
CA THR A 5 -8.91 13.87 36.62
C THR A 5 -8.08 13.64 35.37
N THR A 6 -7.02 12.84 35.48
CA THR A 6 -6.33 12.27 34.33
C THR A 6 -7.35 11.43 33.55
N GLN A 7 -7.92 11.98 32.48
CA GLN A 7 -8.75 11.23 31.55
C GLN A 7 -7.84 10.24 30.82
N THR A 8 -7.74 9.02 31.34
CA THR A 8 -7.18 7.90 30.61
C THR A 8 -8.14 7.60 29.45
N THR A 9 -7.79 8.02 28.24
CA THR A 9 -8.57 7.73 27.04
C THR A 9 -8.72 6.21 26.90
N ASP A 10 -9.96 5.72 26.74
CA ASP A 10 -10.22 4.31 26.48
C ASP A 10 -9.42 3.87 25.23
N PRO A 11 -8.57 2.82 25.33
CA PRO A 11 -7.78 2.33 24.20
C PRO A 11 -8.62 2.07 22.93
N LYS A 12 -9.87 1.62 23.10
CA LYS A 12 -10.78 1.40 21.97
C LYS A 12 -11.19 2.72 21.30
N GLN A 13 -11.48 3.76 22.08
CA GLN A 13 -11.79 5.10 21.56
C GLN A 13 -10.59 5.74 20.86
N ALA A 14 -9.39 5.55 21.41
CA ALA A 14 -8.15 6.02 20.79
C ALA A 14 -7.91 5.35 19.43
N ALA A 15 -8.08 4.01 19.34
CA ALA A 15 -7.95 3.26 18.10
C ALA A 15 -9.01 3.69 17.06
N LEU A 16 -10.27 3.87 17.47
CA LEU A 16 -11.33 4.35 16.59
C LEU A 16 -11.00 5.72 16.01
N SER A 17 -10.53 6.65 16.86
CA SER A 17 -10.15 8.01 16.43
C SER A 17 -9.00 7.99 15.42
N GLN A 18 -8.03 7.07 15.58
CA GLN A 18 -6.95 6.88 14.61
C GLN A 18 -7.45 6.35 13.26
N ILE A 19 -8.38 5.40 13.28
CA ILE A 19 -9.02 4.89 12.05
C ILE A 19 -9.75 6.02 11.34
N GLU A 20 -10.57 6.79 12.05
CA GLU A 20 -11.35 7.90 11.46
C GLU A 20 -10.45 9.02 10.92
N ALA A 21 -9.36 9.34 11.61
CA ALA A 21 -8.37 10.29 11.11
C ALA A 21 -7.71 9.81 9.81
N PHE A 22 -7.41 8.52 9.71
CA PHE A 22 -6.86 7.91 8.49
C PHE A 22 -7.86 7.92 7.33
N GLU A 23 -9.12 7.58 7.59
CA GLU A 23 -10.19 7.65 6.58
C GLU A 23 -10.35 9.08 6.06
N ALA A 24 -10.35 10.08 6.94
CA ALA A 24 -10.47 11.48 6.58
C ALA A 24 -9.26 11.97 5.76
N ALA A 25 -8.04 11.64 6.19
CA ALA A 25 -6.81 12.05 5.51
C ALA A 25 -6.70 11.49 4.09
N TYR A 26 -7.13 10.23 3.89
CA TYR A 26 -6.98 9.55 2.62
C TYR A 26 -8.26 9.31 1.86
N GLY A 27 -9.42 9.80 2.31
CA GLY A 27 -10.73 9.52 1.70
C GLY A 27 -10.94 8.02 1.46
N TYR A 28 -10.59 7.18 2.44
CA TYR A 28 -10.51 5.73 2.33
C TYR A 28 -11.53 5.05 3.24
N ASP A 29 -12.14 3.97 2.77
CA ASP A 29 -13.05 3.14 3.58
C ASP A 29 -12.26 2.11 4.41
N ALA A 30 -12.20 2.34 5.72
CA ALA A 30 -11.60 1.47 6.72
C ALA A 30 -12.65 0.75 7.58
N THR A 31 -13.88 0.54 7.07
CA THR A 31 -14.96 -0.19 7.77
C THR A 31 -14.50 -1.56 8.27
N TYR A 32 -13.65 -2.27 7.52
CA TYR A 32 -13.08 -3.55 7.96
C TYR A 32 -12.24 -3.42 9.24
N MET A 33 -11.51 -2.33 9.42
CA MET A 33 -10.73 -2.06 10.64
C MET A 33 -11.66 -1.74 11.81
N LYS A 34 -12.73 -0.96 11.58
CA LYS A 34 -13.75 -0.67 12.59
C LYS A 34 -14.49 -1.94 13.02
N ALA A 35 -14.78 -2.84 12.08
CA ALA A 35 -15.38 -4.13 12.37
C ALA A 35 -14.45 -5.04 13.19
N MET A 36 -13.15 -5.06 12.88
CA MET A 36 -12.16 -5.75 13.72
C MET A 36 -12.12 -5.14 15.11
N LEU A 37 -12.06 -3.81 15.24
CA LEU A 37 -12.05 -3.12 16.53
C LEU A 37 -13.28 -3.46 17.39
N GLU A 38 -14.44 -3.60 16.76
CA GLU A 38 -15.68 -3.91 17.45
C GLU A 38 -15.77 -5.37 17.90
N HIS A 39 -15.39 -6.31 17.04
CA HIS A 39 -15.68 -7.73 17.23
C HIS A 39 -14.47 -8.59 17.64
N ALA A 40 -13.24 -8.15 17.32
CA ALA A 40 -11.99 -8.88 17.55
C ALA A 40 -10.80 -7.88 17.61
N PRO A 41 -10.71 -7.02 18.65
CA PRO A 41 -9.68 -5.97 18.73
C PRO A 41 -8.25 -6.53 18.69
N GLU A 42 -8.03 -7.75 19.18
CA GLU A 42 -6.75 -8.46 19.06
C GLU A 42 -6.36 -8.76 17.61
N ALA A 43 -7.33 -9.01 16.73
CA ALA A 43 -7.07 -9.18 15.29
C ALA A 43 -6.64 -7.86 14.64
N LEU A 44 -7.22 -6.73 15.08
CA LEU A 44 -6.78 -5.41 14.64
C LEU A 44 -5.35 -5.11 15.10
N GLU A 45 -4.97 -5.49 16.32
CA GLU A 45 -3.60 -5.32 16.82
C GLU A 45 -2.59 -6.08 15.96
N VAL A 46 -2.86 -7.35 15.66
CA VAL A 46 -2.03 -8.17 14.75
C VAL A 46 -1.97 -7.53 13.35
N PHE A 47 -3.09 -7.05 12.84
CA PHE A 47 -3.15 -6.37 11.54
C PHE A 47 -2.35 -5.05 11.53
N ASN A 48 -2.40 -4.27 12.60
CA ASN A 48 -1.63 -3.04 12.74
C ASN A 48 -0.13 -3.31 12.82
N GLY A 49 0.30 -4.45 13.37
CA GLY A 49 1.69 -4.91 13.35
C GLY A 49 2.27 -5.10 11.94
N PHE A 50 1.41 -5.29 10.93
CA PHE A 50 1.82 -5.41 9.53
C PHE A 50 2.02 -4.04 8.84
N VAL A 51 1.39 -2.96 9.32
CA VAL A 51 1.43 -1.63 8.67
C VAL A 51 2.85 -1.08 8.48
N PRO A 52 3.80 -1.19 9.45
CA PRO A 52 5.18 -0.76 9.24
C PRO A 52 5.85 -1.45 8.05
N MET A 53 5.58 -2.75 7.85
CA MET A 53 6.10 -3.50 6.72
C MET A 53 5.54 -2.97 5.38
N ALA A 54 4.26 -2.61 5.34
CA ALA A 54 3.60 -2.11 4.13
C ALA A 54 4.08 -0.71 3.69
N GLY A 55 4.63 0.07 4.63
CA GLY A 55 5.14 1.43 4.40
C GLY A 55 6.67 1.54 4.33
N HIS A 56 7.42 0.45 4.56
CA HIS A 56 8.87 0.53 4.70
C HIS A 56 9.57 0.89 3.39
N ARG A 57 10.31 2.01 3.39
CA ARG A 57 11.19 2.47 2.31
C ARG A 57 12.30 3.34 2.89
N GLU A 58 13.55 2.94 2.70
CA GLU A 58 14.73 3.66 3.19
C GLU A 58 15.77 3.83 2.06
N HIS A 59 16.01 2.76 1.29
CA HIS A 59 17.05 2.69 0.26
C HIS A 59 16.51 2.75 -1.16
N ALA A 60 15.31 2.23 -1.41
CA ALA A 60 14.74 2.21 -2.74
C ALA A 60 14.46 3.65 -3.22
N PRO A 61 14.88 4.01 -4.45
CA PRO A 61 14.49 5.27 -5.06
C PRO A 61 12.97 5.43 -5.06
N LEU A 62 12.49 6.65 -4.77
CA LEU A 62 11.07 6.93 -4.56
C LEU A 62 10.19 6.40 -5.72
N GLU A 63 10.56 6.73 -6.95
CA GLU A 63 9.81 6.33 -8.14
C GLU A 63 9.82 4.81 -8.37
N VAL A 64 10.92 4.14 -8.04
CA VAL A 64 11.06 2.68 -8.15
C VAL A 64 10.17 1.99 -7.11
N TYR A 65 10.17 2.47 -5.86
CA TYR A 65 9.29 1.97 -4.80
C TYR A 65 7.81 2.09 -5.19
N PHE A 66 7.40 3.26 -5.68
CA PHE A 66 6.01 3.46 -6.10
C PHE A 66 5.67 2.75 -7.41
N ALA A 67 6.63 2.54 -8.33
CA ALA A 67 6.43 1.69 -9.50
C ALA A 67 6.06 0.27 -9.10
N ALA A 68 6.78 -0.34 -8.16
CA ALA A 68 6.44 -1.66 -7.64
C ALA A 68 5.10 -1.65 -6.89
N LYS A 69 4.92 -0.71 -5.94
CA LYS A 69 3.73 -0.63 -5.10
C LYS A 69 2.43 -0.43 -5.90
N LEU A 70 2.40 0.54 -6.82
CA LEU A 70 1.23 0.82 -7.66
C LEU A 70 0.93 -0.34 -8.61
N THR A 71 1.97 -0.94 -9.20
CA THR A 71 1.80 -2.12 -10.07
C THR A 71 1.20 -3.29 -9.29
N ALA A 72 1.68 -3.55 -8.07
CA ALA A 72 1.19 -4.64 -7.23
C ALA A 72 -0.26 -4.44 -6.79
N TYR A 73 -0.64 -3.21 -6.37
CA TYR A 73 -2.03 -2.91 -6.02
C TYR A 73 -2.97 -2.97 -7.21
N ARG A 74 -2.50 -2.59 -8.40
CA ARG A 74 -3.27 -2.72 -9.64
C ARG A 74 -3.55 -4.18 -9.99
N ILE A 75 -2.59 -5.08 -9.77
CA ILE A 75 -2.77 -6.52 -9.99
C ILE A 75 -3.72 -7.13 -8.95
N ALA A 76 -3.68 -6.64 -7.70
CA ALA A 76 -4.51 -7.18 -6.62
C ALA A 76 -6.02 -6.86 -6.73
N ASP A 77 -6.39 -6.02 -7.72
CA ASP A 77 -7.76 -5.68 -8.13
C ASP A 77 -8.64 -5.03 -7.03
N CYS A 78 -8.02 -4.41 -6.03
CA CYS A 78 -8.73 -3.65 -5.01
C CYS A 78 -8.74 -2.15 -5.36
N GLY A 79 -9.84 -1.67 -5.95
CA GLY A 79 -9.98 -0.26 -6.34
C GLY A 79 -9.66 0.74 -5.22
N PRO A 80 -10.27 0.63 -4.01
CA PRO A 80 -9.95 1.51 -2.88
C PRO A 80 -8.50 1.40 -2.40
N CYS A 81 -7.88 0.22 -2.47
CA CYS A 81 -6.48 0.03 -2.07
C CYS A 81 -5.53 0.69 -3.08
N LEU A 82 -5.85 0.58 -4.38
CA LEU A 82 -5.10 1.25 -5.43
C LEU A 82 -5.25 2.76 -5.34
N GLN A 83 -6.46 3.28 -5.08
CA GLN A 83 -6.67 4.72 -4.86
C GLN A 83 -5.88 5.24 -3.66
N LEU A 84 -5.84 4.48 -2.56
CA LEU A 84 -5.02 4.82 -1.39
C LEU A 84 -3.53 4.88 -1.76
N ALA A 85 -3.03 3.89 -2.50
CA ALA A 85 -1.63 3.88 -2.95
C ALA A 85 -1.31 5.05 -3.90
N VAL A 86 -2.25 5.46 -4.75
CA VAL A 86 -2.15 6.66 -5.59
C VAL A 86 -2.00 7.92 -4.73
N ARG A 87 -2.86 8.10 -3.73
CA ARG A 87 -2.80 9.26 -2.82
C ARG A 87 -1.48 9.30 -2.04
N MET A 88 -1.02 8.15 -1.54
CA MET A 88 0.29 8.03 -0.90
C MET A 88 1.45 8.38 -1.84
N ALA A 89 1.35 8.02 -3.13
CA ALA A 89 2.35 8.37 -4.12
C ALA A 89 2.40 9.89 -4.36
N GLN A 90 1.23 10.52 -4.51
CA GLN A 90 1.12 11.97 -4.66
C GLN A 90 1.66 12.72 -3.43
N GLU A 91 1.29 12.27 -2.23
CA GLU A 91 1.78 12.83 -0.97
C GLU A 91 3.31 12.73 -0.85
N ALA A 92 3.89 11.62 -1.31
CA ALA A 92 5.33 11.43 -1.32
C ALA A 92 6.07 12.20 -2.43
N GLY A 93 5.34 12.91 -3.32
CA GLY A 93 5.90 13.73 -4.40
C GLY A 93 6.14 12.99 -5.71
N VAL A 94 5.54 11.81 -5.91
CA VAL A 94 5.59 11.12 -7.21
C VAL A 94 4.76 11.90 -8.24
N SER A 95 5.33 12.11 -9.43
CA SER A 95 4.65 12.88 -10.46
C SER A 95 3.37 12.20 -10.95
N ASP A 96 2.33 13.00 -11.19
CA ASP A 96 1.10 12.55 -11.84
C ASP A 96 1.35 11.86 -13.18
N ALA A 97 2.37 12.29 -13.93
CA ALA A 97 2.77 11.66 -15.19
C ALA A 97 3.19 10.20 -15.00
N LEU A 98 4.02 9.93 -13.98
CA LEU A 98 4.44 8.57 -13.64
C LEU A 98 3.26 7.73 -13.13
N ILE A 99 2.41 8.30 -12.27
CA ILE A 99 1.21 7.60 -11.79
C ILE A 99 0.28 7.27 -12.98
N ARG A 100 0.12 8.18 -13.95
CA ARG A 100 -0.63 7.94 -15.19
C ARG A 100 -0.07 6.77 -16.00
N ALA A 101 1.24 6.71 -16.15
CA ALA A 101 1.91 5.64 -16.88
C ALA A 101 1.73 4.27 -16.19
N LEU A 102 1.81 4.20 -14.86
CA LEU A 102 1.71 2.95 -14.10
C LEU A 102 0.27 2.44 -13.92
N VAL A 103 -0.64 3.35 -13.57
CA VAL A 103 -2.01 3.00 -13.15
C VAL A 103 -2.95 2.88 -14.34
N PHE A 104 -2.78 3.74 -15.34
CA PHE A 104 -3.71 3.85 -16.47
C PHE A 104 -3.09 3.46 -17.82
N ASP A 105 -1.84 3.00 -17.84
CA ASP A 105 -1.04 2.76 -19.06
C ASP A 105 -1.02 3.98 -20.00
N LYS A 106 -0.99 5.20 -19.42
CA LYS A 106 -0.98 6.47 -20.16
C LYS A 106 0.34 7.19 -19.96
N GLY A 107 1.27 7.01 -20.88
CA GLY A 107 2.58 7.66 -20.89
C GLY A 107 3.71 6.66 -21.07
N GLU A 108 4.94 7.15 -20.93
CA GLU A 108 6.15 6.34 -21.05
C GLU A 108 6.80 6.15 -19.68
N LEU A 109 7.46 5.01 -19.51
CA LEU A 109 8.30 4.73 -18.35
C LEU A 109 9.75 4.74 -18.80
N SER A 110 10.64 5.23 -17.94
CA SER A 110 12.07 4.97 -18.13
C SER A 110 12.34 3.46 -18.07
N GLU A 111 13.47 3.03 -18.63
CA GLU A 111 13.83 1.60 -18.68
C GLU A 111 13.79 0.94 -17.28
N LEU A 112 14.36 1.62 -16.27
CA LEU A 112 14.34 1.14 -14.89
C LEU A 112 12.92 0.96 -14.33
N LEU A 113 12.02 1.92 -14.59
CA LEU A 113 10.64 1.86 -14.09
C LEU A 113 9.81 0.82 -14.85
N ALA A 114 10.04 0.66 -16.15
CA ALA A 114 9.44 -0.41 -16.95
C ALA A 114 9.88 -1.79 -16.44
N ARG A 115 11.19 -1.98 -16.21
CA ARG A 115 11.73 -3.22 -15.63
C ARG A 115 11.18 -3.50 -14.24
N THR A 116 11.01 -2.47 -13.41
CA THR A 116 10.42 -2.60 -12.07
C THR A 116 8.96 -3.05 -12.12
N ARG A 117 8.15 -2.48 -13.02
CA ARG A 117 6.77 -2.89 -13.28
C ARG A 117 6.71 -4.35 -13.76
N ASP A 118 7.58 -4.71 -14.70
CA ASP A 118 7.55 -6.04 -15.32
C ASP A 118 8.07 -7.11 -14.34
N PHE A 119 9.09 -6.80 -13.54
CA PHE A 119 9.51 -7.62 -12.40
C PHE A 119 8.36 -7.85 -11.41
N THR A 120 7.63 -6.80 -11.05
CA THR A 120 6.51 -6.90 -10.12
C THR A 120 5.41 -7.82 -10.65
N ARG A 121 5.09 -7.69 -11.95
CA ARG A 121 4.13 -8.57 -12.65
C ARG A 121 4.61 -10.01 -12.66
N ALA A 122 5.87 -10.24 -13.05
CA ALA A 122 6.46 -11.57 -13.11
C ALA A 122 6.51 -12.25 -11.73
N CYS A 123 6.86 -11.49 -10.68
CA CYS A 123 6.90 -11.97 -9.31
C CYS A 123 5.51 -12.43 -8.82
N LEU A 124 4.49 -11.59 -8.98
CA LEU A 124 3.13 -11.90 -8.54
C LEU A 124 2.47 -13.03 -9.35
N ALA A 125 2.81 -13.15 -10.62
CA ALA A 125 2.31 -14.21 -11.49
C ALA A 125 3.18 -15.47 -11.49
N ASN A 126 4.24 -15.52 -10.68
CA ASN A 126 5.21 -16.61 -10.62
C ASN A 126 5.76 -17.00 -12.01
N GLN A 127 6.15 -15.99 -12.80
CA GLN A 127 6.62 -16.17 -14.17
C GLN A 127 8.11 -16.54 -14.22
N PRO A 128 8.55 -17.30 -15.23
CA PRO A 128 9.96 -17.74 -15.34
C PRO A 128 10.99 -16.61 -15.45
N ASP A 129 10.60 -15.48 -16.02
CA ASP A 129 11.44 -14.29 -16.23
C ASP A 129 11.63 -13.44 -14.96
N CYS A 130 10.93 -13.78 -13.86
CA CYS A 130 11.06 -13.10 -12.58
C CYS A 130 12.52 -13.05 -12.10
N GLU A 131 13.25 -14.16 -12.20
CA GLU A 131 14.63 -14.25 -11.70
C GLU A 131 15.61 -13.41 -12.54
N SER A 132 15.45 -13.37 -13.85
CA SER A 132 16.27 -12.52 -14.72
C SER A 132 16.01 -11.03 -14.43
N LEU A 133 14.75 -10.62 -14.34
CA LEU A 133 14.38 -9.24 -14.03
C LEU A 133 14.85 -8.82 -12.63
N ARG A 134 14.73 -9.72 -11.65
CA ARG A 134 15.24 -9.53 -10.29
C ARG A 134 16.76 -9.31 -10.29
N THR A 135 17.49 -10.10 -11.07
CA THR A 135 18.96 -10.01 -11.15
C THR A 135 19.40 -8.67 -11.73
N GLU A 136 18.80 -8.26 -12.85
CA GLU A 136 19.08 -6.97 -13.48
C GLU A 136 18.77 -5.79 -12.55
N LEU A 137 17.59 -5.79 -11.91
CA LEU A 137 17.24 -4.76 -10.93
C LEU A 137 18.19 -4.77 -9.72
N SER A 138 18.62 -5.94 -9.26
CA SER A 138 19.53 -6.06 -8.13
C SER A 138 20.92 -5.51 -8.43
N TRP A 139 21.39 -5.56 -9.68
CA TRP A 139 22.66 -4.94 -10.07
C TRP A 139 22.59 -3.41 -10.05
N GLU A 140 21.43 -2.85 -10.38
CA GLU A 140 21.22 -1.41 -10.45
C GLU A 140 20.85 -0.79 -9.09
N LEU A 141 20.02 -1.47 -8.31
CA LEU A 141 19.44 -0.95 -7.06
C LEU A 141 20.14 -1.46 -5.79
N GLY A 142 20.81 -2.60 -5.87
CA GLY A 142 21.40 -3.27 -4.73
C GLY A 142 20.39 -4.03 -3.84
N PRO A 143 20.88 -4.88 -2.92
CA PRO A 143 20.05 -5.83 -2.17
C PRO A 143 19.08 -5.16 -1.19
N ALA A 144 19.45 -4.03 -0.58
CA ALA A 144 18.60 -3.33 0.38
C ALA A 144 17.31 -2.79 -0.27
N ALA A 145 17.44 -2.13 -1.41
CA ALA A 145 16.29 -1.68 -2.19
C ALA A 145 15.44 -2.87 -2.67
N MET A 146 16.07 -3.97 -3.12
CA MET A 146 15.33 -5.17 -3.53
C MET A 146 14.50 -5.78 -2.38
N SER A 147 15.01 -5.76 -1.14
CA SER A 147 14.22 -6.17 0.03
C SER A 147 13.00 -5.28 0.26
N GLU A 148 13.14 -3.97 0.13
CA GLU A 148 12.02 -3.03 0.26
C GLU A 148 10.96 -3.22 -0.83
N LEU A 149 11.39 -3.47 -2.08
CA LEU A 149 10.46 -3.82 -3.16
C LEU A 149 9.70 -5.11 -2.85
N ALA A 150 10.38 -6.14 -2.33
CA ALA A 150 9.73 -7.39 -1.96
C ALA A 150 8.64 -7.17 -0.89
N LEU A 151 8.92 -6.36 0.14
CA LEU A 151 7.95 -6.01 1.18
C LEU A 151 6.75 -5.24 0.61
N ALA A 152 6.99 -4.26 -0.27
CA ALA A 152 5.92 -3.49 -0.90
C ALA A 152 5.01 -4.36 -1.79
N ILE A 153 5.59 -5.26 -2.58
CA ILE A 153 4.87 -6.19 -3.46
C ILE A 153 4.02 -7.16 -2.63
N ALA A 154 4.61 -7.75 -1.58
CA ALA A 154 3.90 -8.67 -0.69
C ALA A 154 2.77 -7.98 0.07
N ALA A 155 3.02 -6.77 0.58
CA ALA A 155 2.04 -6.00 1.34
C ALA A 155 0.78 -5.67 0.51
N ALA A 156 0.94 -5.42 -0.78
CA ALA A 156 -0.18 -5.17 -1.69
C ALA A 156 -1.14 -6.37 -1.84
N GLN A 157 -0.73 -7.57 -1.40
CA GLN A 157 -1.59 -8.76 -1.39
C GLN A 157 -2.39 -8.90 -0.08
N VAL A 158 -1.92 -8.32 1.03
CA VAL A 158 -2.52 -8.50 2.35
C VAL A 158 -3.82 -7.71 2.49
N PHE A 159 -3.81 -6.38 2.27
CA PHE A 159 -5.02 -5.56 2.43
C PHE A 159 -6.21 -6.05 1.59
N PRO A 160 -6.03 -6.38 0.29
CA PRO A 160 -7.12 -6.90 -0.53
C PRO A 160 -7.65 -8.24 -0.04
N VAL A 161 -6.77 -9.16 0.40
CA VAL A 161 -7.18 -10.46 0.93
C VAL A 161 -7.94 -10.31 2.24
N VAL A 162 -7.46 -9.46 3.17
CA VAL A 162 -8.14 -9.16 4.42
C VAL A 162 -9.54 -8.59 4.15
N LYS A 163 -9.65 -7.61 3.24
CA LYS A 163 -10.96 -7.05 2.85
C LYS A 163 -11.89 -8.10 2.24
N ARG A 164 -11.39 -8.98 1.37
CA ARG A 164 -12.19 -10.07 0.77
C ARG A 164 -12.67 -11.06 1.84
N ALA A 165 -11.76 -11.50 2.72
CA ALA A 165 -12.07 -12.47 3.77
C ALA A 165 -13.04 -11.93 4.82
N THR A 166 -13.01 -10.62 5.09
CA THR A 166 -13.89 -9.95 6.06
C THR A 166 -15.21 -9.45 5.45
N GLY A 167 -15.40 -9.55 4.13
CA GLY A 167 -16.63 -9.14 3.46
C GLY A 167 -16.74 -7.65 3.11
N TYR A 168 -15.66 -6.88 3.25
CA TYR A 168 -15.60 -5.43 2.98
C TYR A 168 -14.84 -5.09 1.69
N TYR A 169 -14.80 -6.02 0.73
CA TYR A 169 -14.11 -5.82 -0.53
C TYR A 169 -14.97 -5.11 -1.57
N GLN A 170 -14.34 -4.23 -2.34
CA GLN A 170 -14.93 -3.53 -3.47
C GLN A 170 -13.94 -3.54 -4.63
N SER A 171 -14.25 -4.26 -5.72
CA SER A 171 -13.46 -4.24 -6.97
C SER A 171 -13.88 -3.09 -7.89
N CYS A 172 -15.18 -2.77 -7.93
CA CYS A 172 -15.74 -1.75 -8.82
C CYS A 172 -15.64 -0.33 -8.24
N SER A 173 -14.42 0.16 -8.04
CA SER A 173 -14.16 1.56 -7.68
C SER A 173 -13.27 2.21 -8.73
N LEU A 174 -13.73 3.31 -9.32
CA LEU A 174 -12.95 4.07 -10.30
C LEU A 174 -11.78 4.74 -9.58
N VAL A 175 -10.56 4.47 -10.07
CA VAL A 175 -9.35 5.15 -9.61
C VAL A 175 -9.21 6.47 -10.36
N THR A 176 -8.96 7.55 -9.64
CA THR A 176 -8.83 8.90 -10.16
C THR A 176 -7.53 9.55 -9.69
N LEU A 177 -7.06 10.51 -10.47
CA LEU A 177 -6.07 11.50 -10.06
C LEU A 177 -6.85 12.78 -9.84
N GLU A 178 -7.40 12.94 -8.64
CA GLU A 178 -7.98 14.21 -8.23
C GLU A 178 -6.84 15.21 -8.01
N VAL A 179 -7.12 16.48 -8.36
CA VAL A 179 -6.23 17.63 -8.14
C VAL A 179 -6.59 18.26 -6.81
#